data_AF-A0A428Y9V9-F1
#
_entry.id   AF-A0A428Y9V9-F1
#
_cell.length_a   1.000
_cell.length_b   1.000
_cell.length_c   1.000
_cell.angle_alpha   90.00
_cell.angle_beta   90.00
_cell.angle_gamma   90.00
#
_symmetry.space_group_name_H-M   'P 1'
#
loop_
_entity.id
_entity.type
_entity.pdbx_description
1 polymer ?
#
loop_
_entity_poly.entity_id
_entity_poly.type
_entity_poly.pdbx_seq_one_letter_code
_entity_poly.pdbx_strand_id
1 'polypeptide(L)'
;MNPRIRSALSAVAGCALAAASLSLATASPAAAFGQETFGCRLSPGTVLTYKTLCTNSKPSSRYNAAFAVQNTSGDYTYSWAIAGDYTSIVGGCTATSSTCAVALPGSSTDSTVSVTVTYSQGGQTATRTAHAFTFMYCGTIYC
;
A
#
# COMPACT_ATOMS: atom_id res chain seq x y z
N MET A 1 -62.15 9.85 -68.70
CA MET A 1 -61.82 10.66 -67.50
C MET A 1 -60.36 10.36 -67.15
N ASN A 2 -59.46 11.32 -67.37
CA ASN A 2 -58.03 11.28 -67.06
C ASN A 2 -57.69 12.51 -66.20
N PRO A 3 -56.92 12.34 -65.11
CA PRO A 3 -55.97 13.36 -64.65
C PRO A 3 -54.56 12.74 -64.60
N ARG A 4 -53.57 13.26 -65.35
CA ARG A 4 -52.67 14.38 -65.02
C ARG A 4 -51.88 14.14 -63.71
N ILE A 5 -50.61 13.73 -63.77
CA ILE A 5 -49.36 14.54 -63.95
C ILE A 5 -48.65 14.84 -62.61
N ARG A 6 -47.31 14.70 -62.64
CA ARG A 6 -46.23 15.28 -61.79
C ARG A 6 -45.68 14.48 -60.60
N SER A 7 -44.58 13.80 -60.91
CA SER A 7 -43.24 13.83 -60.28
C SER A 7 -43.09 14.47 -58.89
N ALA A 8 -42.53 13.68 -57.96
CA ALA A 8 -41.73 14.19 -56.83
C ALA A 8 -40.59 13.21 -56.51
N LEU A 9 -39.44 13.81 -56.20
CA LEU A 9 -38.08 13.27 -56.17
C LEU A 9 -37.86 12.13 -55.16
N SER A 10 -37.05 11.16 -55.56
CA SER A 10 -36.40 10.18 -54.68
C SER A 10 -35.01 10.69 -54.26
N ALA A 11 -34.80 10.93 -52.96
CA ALA A 11 -33.46 11.08 -52.38
C ALA A 11 -33.51 10.99 -50.84
N VAL A 12 -33.20 9.82 -50.26
CA VAL A 12 -32.60 9.68 -48.91
C VAL A 12 -31.81 8.36 -48.94
N ALA A 13 -30.53 8.40 -49.30
CA ALA A 13 -29.39 8.40 -48.36
C ALA A 13 -29.35 7.14 -47.47
N GLY A 14 -28.68 6.11 -47.98
CA GLY A 14 -28.29 4.93 -47.21
C GLY A 14 -27.08 5.24 -46.34
N CYS A 15 -27.29 5.27 -45.02
CA CYS A 15 -26.23 5.17 -44.02
C CYS A 15 -26.43 3.84 -43.28
N ALA A 16 -25.79 2.76 -43.76
CA ALA A 16 -25.69 1.53 -43.00
C ALA A 16 -24.51 1.66 -42.02
N LEU A 17 -24.82 1.67 -40.73
CA LEU A 17 -23.87 1.79 -39.64
C LEU A 17 -22.85 0.64 -39.66
N ALA A 18 -21.57 0.98 -39.60
CA ALA A 18 -20.51 0.06 -39.27
C ALA A 18 -20.68 -0.36 -37.80
N ALA A 19 -20.94 -1.66 -37.57
CA ALA A 19 -20.94 -2.26 -36.25
C ALA A 19 -19.50 -2.29 -35.71
N ALA A 20 -19.15 -1.27 -34.92
CA ALA A 20 -17.95 -1.32 -34.09
C ALA A 20 -18.21 -2.33 -32.96
N SER A 21 -17.55 -3.48 -33.04
CA SER A 21 -17.43 -4.42 -31.93
C SER A 21 -16.73 -3.71 -30.77
N LEU A 22 -17.50 -3.27 -29.77
CA LEU A 22 -16.96 -2.84 -28.49
C LEU A 22 -16.32 -4.06 -27.83
N SER A 23 -15.00 -4.18 -27.95
CA SER A 23 -14.21 -4.97 -27.03
C SER A 23 -14.48 -4.40 -25.63
N LEU A 24 -15.27 -5.12 -24.85
CA LEU A 24 -15.39 -4.91 -23.41
C LEU A 24 -14.00 -5.08 -22.82
N ALA A 25 -13.25 -3.97 -22.73
CA ALA A 25 -12.12 -3.88 -21.85
C ALA A 25 -12.68 -4.10 -20.44
N THR A 26 -12.51 -5.32 -19.92
CA THR A 26 -12.64 -5.60 -18.50
C THR A 26 -11.62 -4.69 -17.82
N ALA A 27 -12.08 -3.51 -17.39
CA ALA A 27 -11.30 -2.62 -16.55
C ALA A 27 -10.92 -3.44 -15.31
N SER A 28 -9.72 -4.00 -15.33
CA SER A 28 -9.10 -4.56 -14.14
C SER A 28 -9.13 -3.46 -13.08
N PRO A 29 -9.36 -3.78 -11.80
CA PRO A 29 -9.49 -2.76 -10.76
C PRO A 29 -8.15 -2.05 -10.54
N ALA A 30 -7.83 -1.09 -11.41
CA ALA A 30 -6.69 -0.20 -11.33
C ALA A 30 -6.99 1.01 -10.43
N ALA A 31 -8.17 1.04 -9.80
CA ALA A 31 -8.71 2.25 -9.17
C ALA A 31 -8.42 2.41 -7.67
N ALA A 32 -7.62 1.50 -7.06
CA ALA A 32 -7.28 1.60 -5.64
C ALA A 32 -5.82 1.94 -5.35
N PHE A 33 -4.92 1.69 -6.30
CA PHE A 33 -3.48 1.85 -6.09
C PHE A 33 -3.10 3.32 -5.90
N GLY A 34 -2.34 3.62 -4.85
CA GLY A 34 -1.78 4.95 -4.58
C GLY A 34 -2.36 5.66 -3.35
N GLN A 35 -3.37 5.08 -2.70
CA GLN A 35 -3.92 5.59 -1.43
C GLN A 35 -3.31 4.90 -0.20
N GLU A 36 -2.38 3.97 -0.43
CA GLU A 36 -1.79 3.19 0.66
C GLU A 36 -0.86 4.07 1.48
N THR A 37 -0.94 3.89 2.79
CA THR A 37 -0.01 4.49 3.73
C THR A 37 0.87 3.43 4.34
N PHE A 38 2.12 3.79 4.65
CA PHE A 38 3.06 2.87 5.28
C PHE A 38 3.66 3.52 6.53
N GLY A 39 3.69 2.76 7.61
CA GLY A 39 4.29 3.20 8.86
C GLY A 39 4.64 2.03 9.77
N CYS A 40 5.23 2.37 10.89
CA CYS A 40 5.59 1.49 11.98
C CYS A 40 4.74 1.78 13.22
N ARG A 41 4.85 0.91 14.22
CA ARG A 41 4.41 1.10 15.58
C ARG A 41 5.35 0.32 16.49
N LEU A 42 5.73 0.89 17.62
CA LEU A 42 6.63 0.26 18.57
C LEU A 42 5.91 -0.13 19.87
N SER A 43 6.15 -1.35 20.34
CA SER A 43 5.63 -1.89 21.60
C SER A 43 6.80 -2.40 22.46
N PRO A 44 6.78 -2.21 23.79
CA PRO A 44 5.70 -1.59 24.54
C PRO A 44 5.84 -0.06 24.51
N GLY A 45 4.74 0.64 24.18
CA GLY A 45 4.72 2.10 24.00
C GLY A 45 3.30 2.65 23.83
N THR A 46 3.15 3.98 23.88
CA THR A 46 1.85 4.68 23.73
C THR A 46 1.50 5.02 22.29
N VAL A 47 2.39 4.72 21.33
CA VAL A 47 2.10 4.91 19.91
C VAL A 47 1.04 3.88 19.49
N LEU A 48 -0.20 4.34 19.37
CA LEU A 48 -1.34 3.52 18.93
C LEU A 48 -1.57 3.62 17.41
N THR A 49 -0.98 4.61 16.75
CA THR A 49 -1.12 4.87 15.32
C THR A 49 0.15 4.57 14.55
N TYR A 50 0.02 4.08 13.31
CA TYR A 50 1.16 3.85 12.45
C TYR A 50 1.75 5.18 11.96
N LYS A 51 3.07 5.35 12.08
CA LYS A 51 3.82 6.55 11.65
C LYS A 51 5.04 6.15 10.86
N THR A 52 5.55 7.01 9.98
CA THR A 52 6.79 6.72 9.24
C THR A 52 8.01 6.63 10.17
N LEU A 53 7.99 7.37 11.28
CA LEU A 53 9.01 7.36 12.32
C LEU A 53 8.35 6.98 13.65
N CYS A 54 8.84 5.92 14.28
CA CYS A 54 8.31 5.43 15.56
C CYS A 54 9.42 5.36 16.59
N THR A 55 9.09 5.76 17.80
CA THR A 55 10.03 5.77 18.90
C THR A 55 9.46 4.99 20.07
N ASN A 56 10.33 4.49 20.94
CA ASN A 56 9.90 4.05 22.27
C ASN A 56 9.37 5.24 23.07
N SER A 57 8.59 4.94 24.09
CA SER A 57 8.02 5.93 25.02
C SER A 57 8.12 5.49 26.48
N LYS A 58 8.73 4.32 26.71
CA LYS A 58 9.00 3.76 28.04
C LYS A 58 10.12 2.73 27.92
N PRO A 59 10.89 2.50 28.98
CA PRO A 59 11.97 1.52 28.98
C PRO A 59 11.41 0.09 28.83
N SER A 60 12.16 -0.76 28.15
CA SER A 60 11.87 -2.20 28.05
C SER A 60 13.13 -2.99 27.78
N SER A 61 13.15 -4.25 28.21
CA SER A 61 14.21 -5.21 27.88
C SER A 61 14.13 -5.70 26.43
N ARG A 62 13.00 -5.50 25.75
CA ARG A 62 12.79 -5.83 24.35
C ARG A 62 11.68 -4.97 23.76
N TYR A 63 11.85 -4.53 22.53
CA TYR A 63 10.77 -3.91 21.75
C TYR A 63 10.32 -4.81 20.60
N ASN A 64 9.09 -4.60 20.14
CA ASN A 64 8.54 -5.14 18.91
C ASN A 64 8.10 -3.97 18.04
N ALA A 65 8.66 -3.84 16.85
CA ALA A 65 8.18 -2.92 15.83
C ALA A 65 7.28 -3.67 14.86
N ALA A 66 6.03 -3.24 14.73
CA ALA A 66 5.13 -3.68 13.68
C ALA A 66 5.12 -2.63 12.57
N PHE A 67 5.29 -3.06 11.33
CA PHE A 67 5.18 -2.26 10.11
C PHE A 67 3.96 -2.70 9.34
N ALA A 68 3.20 -1.76 8.78
CA ALA A 68 1.97 -2.08 8.08
C ALA A 68 1.74 -1.15 6.88
N VAL A 69 1.37 -1.76 5.76
CA VAL A 69 0.73 -1.08 4.63
C VAL A 69 -0.77 -1.03 4.93
N GLN A 70 -1.35 0.16 4.96
CA GLN A 70 -2.76 0.40 5.27
C GLN A 70 -3.48 0.96 4.04
N ASN A 71 -4.83 1.00 4.10
CA ASN A 71 -5.70 1.44 3.00
C ASN A 71 -5.57 0.59 1.73
N THR A 72 -5.10 -0.65 1.86
CA THR A 72 -5.06 -1.62 0.77
C THR A 72 -6.47 -2.10 0.46
N SER A 73 -6.86 -2.14 -0.81
CA SER A 73 -8.11 -2.80 -1.23
C SER A 73 -7.87 -3.69 -2.45
N GLY A 74 -8.37 -4.92 -2.40
CA GLY A 74 -8.06 -5.95 -3.39
C GLY A 74 -6.75 -6.69 -3.08
N ASP A 75 -6.25 -7.44 -4.07
CA ASP A 75 -5.07 -8.29 -3.90
C ASP A 75 -3.78 -7.51 -4.15
N TYR A 76 -2.86 -7.63 -3.19
CA TYR A 76 -1.52 -7.05 -3.24
C TYR A 76 -0.49 -8.15 -3.06
N THR A 77 0.65 -7.98 -3.71
CA THR A 77 1.87 -8.72 -3.38
C THR A 77 2.87 -7.78 -2.72
N TYR A 78 3.64 -8.31 -1.78
CA TYR A 78 4.59 -7.55 -0.96
C TYR A 78 6.01 -8.10 -1.09
N SER A 79 7.00 -7.25 -0.89
CA SER A 79 8.40 -7.63 -0.75
C SER A 79 9.00 -6.75 0.33
N TRP A 80 9.63 -7.39 1.31
CA TRP A 80 10.10 -6.74 2.53
C TRP A 80 11.62 -6.78 2.59
N ALA A 81 12.23 -5.62 2.86
CA ALA A 81 13.65 -5.49 3.15
C ALA A 81 13.82 -4.84 4.53
N ILE A 82 14.53 -5.52 5.42
CA ILE A 82 14.75 -5.10 6.80
C ILE A 82 16.25 -4.85 6.99
N ALA A 83 16.62 -3.68 7.49
CA ALA A 83 18.00 -3.30 7.75
C ALA A 83 18.15 -2.66 9.13
N GLY A 84 19.33 -2.80 9.73
CA GLY A 84 19.67 -2.25 11.04
C GLY A 84 19.49 -3.24 12.19
N ASP A 85 19.20 -2.71 13.37
CA ASP A 85 19.30 -3.42 14.64
C ASP A 85 18.00 -4.14 14.99
N TYR A 86 17.84 -5.36 14.47
CA TYR A 86 16.77 -6.26 14.86
C TYR A 86 17.33 -7.62 15.28
N THR A 87 16.65 -8.24 16.23
CA THR A 87 17.05 -9.53 16.83
C THR A 87 16.38 -10.71 16.14
N SER A 88 15.14 -10.55 15.65
CA SER A 88 14.41 -11.58 14.92
C SER A 88 13.20 -11.00 14.19
N ILE A 89 12.73 -11.69 13.16
CA ILE A 89 11.38 -11.49 12.61
C ILE A 89 10.39 -12.16 13.56
N VAL A 90 9.34 -11.44 13.93
CA VAL A 90 8.27 -11.91 14.84
C VAL A 90 7.10 -12.49 14.06
N GLY A 91 6.80 -11.93 12.89
CA GLY A 91 5.73 -12.41 12.04
C GLY A 91 5.43 -11.50 10.87
N GLY A 92 4.68 -12.01 9.90
CA GLY A 92 4.46 -11.31 8.62
C GLY A 92 5.74 -11.29 7.78
N CYS A 93 5.97 -10.18 7.09
CA CYS A 93 7.11 -9.99 6.18
C CYS A 93 7.12 -10.97 4.98
N THR A 94 5.95 -11.51 4.61
CA THR A 94 5.80 -12.43 3.48
C THR A 94 5.21 -11.72 2.26
N ALA A 95 5.20 -12.39 1.11
CA ALA A 95 4.66 -11.83 -0.13
C ALA A 95 3.15 -11.58 -0.13
N THR A 96 2.41 -12.12 0.86
CA THR A 96 0.96 -11.97 0.99
C THR A 96 0.57 -11.22 2.26
N SER A 97 1.54 -10.80 3.08
CA SER A 97 1.28 -10.07 4.32
C SER A 97 1.50 -8.58 4.11
N SER A 98 0.46 -7.79 4.35
CA SER A 98 0.53 -6.32 4.42
C SER A 98 1.26 -5.80 5.65
N THR A 99 1.68 -6.70 6.54
CA THR A 99 2.40 -6.39 7.78
C THR A 99 3.72 -7.12 7.86
N CYS A 100 4.65 -6.53 8.60
CA CYS A 100 5.93 -7.11 8.94
C CYS A 100 6.30 -6.68 10.36
N ALA A 101 6.56 -7.65 11.24
CA ALA A 101 6.90 -7.38 12.64
C ALA A 101 8.27 -7.93 12.98
N VAL A 102 9.07 -7.14 13.68
CA VAL A 102 10.43 -7.48 14.10
C VAL A 102 10.64 -7.17 15.58
N ALA A 103 11.48 -7.96 16.23
CA ALA A 103 11.90 -7.72 17.61
C ALA A 103 13.21 -6.93 17.61
N LEU A 104 13.29 -5.91 18.45
CA LEU A 104 14.44 -5.01 18.59
C LEU A 104 15.08 -5.22 19.97
N PRO A 105 16.39 -4.90 20.11
CA PRO A 105 17.04 -4.84 21.42
C PRO A 105 16.32 -3.89 22.38
N GLY A 106 16.55 -4.06 23.68
CA GLY A 106 15.97 -3.22 24.74
C GLY A 106 16.66 -1.86 24.87
N SER A 107 16.26 -1.09 25.87
CA SER A 107 16.69 0.31 26.09
C SER A 107 18.12 0.49 26.62
N SER A 108 19.01 -0.49 26.45
CA SER A 108 20.41 -0.41 26.92
C SER A 108 21.30 0.41 26.00
N THR A 109 20.89 0.62 24.75
CA THR A 109 21.62 1.37 23.72
C THR A 109 20.62 1.98 22.76
N ASP A 110 21.01 3.06 22.08
CA ASP A 110 20.27 3.52 20.92
C ASP A 110 20.32 2.46 19.82
N SER A 111 19.21 2.24 19.14
CA SER A 111 19.15 1.30 18.02
C SER A 111 18.12 1.74 17.00
N THR A 112 18.36 1.41 15.74
CA THR A 112 17.48 1.80 14.64
C THR A 112 17.26 0.62 13.71
N VAL A 113 16.00 0.38 13.36
CA VAL A 113 15.64 -0.53 12.28
C VAL A 113 14.88 0.23 11.21
N SER A 114 15.25 -0.02 9.96
CA SER A 114 14.62 0.54 8.77
C SER A 114 13.97 -0.59 7.99
N VAL A 115 12.68 -0.46 7.71
CA VAL A 115 11.94 -1.43 6.91
C VAL A 115 11.45 -0.75 5.66
N THR A 116 11.82 -1.33 4.52
CA THR A 116 11.33 -0.94 3.21
C THR A 116 10.39 -2.02 2.71
N VAL A 117 9.22 -1.61 2.22
CA VAL A 117 8.25 -2.48 1.56
C VAL A 117 8.06 -2.03 0.13
N THR A 118 8.17 -2.97 -0.79
CA THR A 118 7.68 -2.81 -2.15
C THR A 118 6.38 -3.60 -2.27
N TYR A 119 5.30 -2.94 -2.67
CA TYR A 119 4.00 -3.59 -2.86
C TYR A 119 3.46 -3.32 -4.26
N SER A 120 2.70 -4.27 -4.79
CA SER A 120 2.16 -4.18 -6.15
C SER A 120 0.76 -4.73 -6.30
N GLN A 121 -0.01 -4.10 -7.17
CA GLN A 121 -1.35 -4.49 -7.56
C GLN A 121 -1.59 -4.10 -9.02
N GLY A 122 -2.20 -4.99 -9.81
CA GLY A 122 -2.62 -4.68 -11.19
C GLY A 122 -1.48 -4.21 -12.10
N GLY A 123 -0.25 -4.70 -11.89
CA GLY A 123 0.94 -4.29 -12.65
C GLY A 123 1.62 -3.01 -12.18
N GLN A 124 1.04 -2.30 -11.19
CA GLN A 124 1.65 -1.12 -10.57
C GLN A 124 2.45 -1.52 -9.33
N THR A 125 3.57 -0.83 -9.08
CA THR A 125 4.47 -1.06 -7.95
C THR A 125 4.80 0.24 -7.24
N ALA A 126 4.88 0.21 -5.91
CA ALA A 126 5.29 1.34 -5.08
C ALA A 126 6.22 0.85 -3.98
N THR A 127 7.17 1.69 -3.59
CA THR A 127 8.12 1.40 -2.52
C THR A 127 8.05 2.47 -1.45
N ARG A 128 8.00 2.05 -0.19
CA ARG A 128 7.92 2.93 0.99
C ARG A 128 8.85 2.43 2.08
N THR A 129 9.35 3.35 2.88
CA THR A 129 10.26 3.06 4.00
C THR A 129 9.74 3.71 5.27
N ALA A 130 9.92 3.02 6.40
CA ALA A 130 9.62 3.51 7.73
C ALA A 130 10.71 3.06 8.69
N HIS A 131 10.88 3.79 9.79
CA HIS A 131 11.96 3.58 10.73
C HIS A 131 11.43 3.51 12.16
N ALA A 132 11.91 2.51 12.89
CA ALA A 132 11.71 2.41 14.32
C ALA A 132 13.04 2.70 15.05
N PHE A 133 12.99 3.66 15.95
CA PHE A 133 14.09 4.07 16.81
C PHE A 133 13.79 3.63 18.24
N THR A 134 14.76 2.99 18.87
CA THR A 134 14.74 2.72 20.30
C THR A 134 15.84 3.55 20.93
N PHE A 135 15.45 4.55 21.70
CA PHE A 135 16.39 5.35 22.48
C PHE A 135 16.74 4.67 23.79
N MET A 136 17.99 4.86 24.22
CA MET A 136 18.49 4.39 25.50
C MET A 136 17.73 5.05 26.66
N TYR A 137 17.53 4.31 27.74
CA TYR A 137 16.95 4.84 28.98
C TYR A 137 17.96 4.77 30.14
N CYS A 138 18.11 5.88 30.84
CA CYS A 138 18.92 6.04 32.05
C CYS A 138 17.96 6.02 33.24
N GLY A 139 17.46 4.82 33.59
CA GLY A 139 16.35 4.67 34.54
C GLY A 139 15.01 4.91 33.86
N THR A 140 14.32 6.02 34.18
CA THR A 140 12.98 6.36 33.66
C THR A 140 12.97 7.48 32.63
N ILE A 141 14.13 8.08 32.34
CA ILE A 141 14.31 9.14 31.33
C ILE A 141 15.21 8.65 30.20
N TYR A 142 15.12 9.30 29.04
CA TYR A 142 16.12 9.09 27.99
C TYR A 142 17.49 9.51 28.47
N CYS A 143 18.49 8.75 28.03
CA CYS A 143 19.82 9.26 27.88
C CYS A 143 19.89 10.06 26.56
#